data_AF-A0A433UWB0-F1
#
_entry.id   AF-A0A433UWB0-F1
#
_cell.length_a   1.000
_cell.length_b   1.000
_cell.length_c   1.000
_cell.angle_alpha   90.00
_cell.angle_beta   90.00
_cell.angle_gamma   90.00
#
_symmetry.space_group_name_H-M   'P 1'
#
loop_
_entity.id
_entity.type
_entity.pdbx_description
1 polymer ?
#
loop_
_entity_poly.entity_id
_entity_poly.type
_entity_poly.pdbx_seq_one_letter_code
_entity_poly.pdbx_strand_id
1 'polypeptide(L)'
;MPEELSLPRILPIGAIVFETLFLLMAIPIEGYILHLWLKFDKKTSIFYAIAMNVFSSVIGWNIFFLVEPILPVPIKSELISYVFFNNFKNLSTQSYLVISGFIIFFSTFLIKFFLLKTLIVSLGEFTNTKNEDNTLLSQRQRLKLINKAKLRNTNLITTTLIANSLSYSAITIVILIRTYSGGFK
;
A
#
# COMPACT_ATOMS: atom_id res chain seq x y z
N MET A 1 -40.18 -12.71 3.82
CA MET A 1 -39.58 -12.45 2.50
C MET A 1 -38.08 -12.25 2.69
N PRO A 2 -37.21 -13.18 2.27
CA PRO A 2 -35.78 -12.90 2.17
C PRO A 2 -35.36 -13.04 0.70
N GLU A 3 -35.57 -11.99 -0.10
CA GLU A 3 -35.08 -11.92 -1.49
C GLU A 3 -33.78 -11.08 -1.63
N GLU A 4 -33.14 -10.65 -0.55
CA GLU A 4 -31.98 -9.74 -0.61
C GLU A 4 -30.63 -10.38 -0.24
N LEU A 5 -30.41 -11.64 -0.57
CA LEU A 5 -29.07 -12.25 -0.61
C LEU A 5 -28.76 -12.79 -2.00
N SER A 6 -29.12 -12.05 -3.05
CA SER A 6 -28.57 -12.31 -4.38
C SER A 6 -27.09 -11.93 -4.35
N LEU A 7 -26.22 -12.91 -4.05
CA LEU A 7 -24.79 -12.79 -4.30
C LEU A 7 -24.61 -12.32 -5.75
N PRO A 8 -23.75 -11.32 -6.01
CA PRO A 8 -23.53 -10.85 -7.38
C PRO A 8 -23.15 -12.06 -8.23
N ARG A 9 -23.90 -12.26 -9.32
CA ARG A 9 -23.83 -13.46 -10.19
C ARG A 9 -22.46 -13.65 -10.87
N ILE A 10 -21.57 -12.68 -10.72
CA ILE A 10 -20.26 -12.63 -11.35
C ILE A 10 -19.24 -12.29 -10.24
N LEU A 11 -18.44 -13.26 -9.83
CA LEU A 11 -17.33 -13.04 -8.91
C LEU A 11 -16.14 -12.44 -9.69
N PRO A 12 -15.49 -11.37 -9.20
CA PRO A 12 -14.34 -10.76 -9.86
C PRO A 12 -13.06 -11.59 -9.61
N ILE A 13 -13.06 -12.85 -10.09
CA ILE A 13 -11.96 -13.81 -9.90
C ILE A 13 -10.63 -13.25 -10.41
N GLY A 14 -10.65 -12.53 -11.53
CA GLY A 14 -9.48 -11.86 -12.07
C GLY A 14 -8.87 -10.86 -11.09
N ALA A 15 -9.69 -10.02 -10.46
CA ALA A 15 -9.22 -9.03 -9.49
C ALA A 15 -8.59 -9.70 -8.26
N ILE A 16 -9.18 -10.79 -7.76
CA ILE A 16 -8.65 -11.55 -6.61
C ILE A 16 -7.28 -12.16 -6.95
N VAL A 17 -7.15 -12.77 -8.14
CA VAL A 17 -5.89 -13.39 -8.58
C VAL A 17 -4.80 -12.33 -8.78
N PHE A 18 -5.11 -11.21 -9.43
CA PHE A 18 -4.15 -10.12 -9.63
C PHE A 18 -3.73 -9.47 -8.31
N GLU A 19 -4.68 -9.23 -7.40
CA GLU A 19 -4.37 -8.69 -6.08
C GLU A 19 -3.44 -9.62 -5.29
N THR A 20 -3.72 -10.93 -5.32
CA THR A 20 -2.87 -11.93 -4.66
C THR A 20 -1.47 -11.96 -5.26
N LEU A 21 -1.35 -11.88 -6.59
CA LEU A 21 -0.06 -11.79 -7.29
C LEU A 21 0.72 -10.53 -6.90
N PHE A 22 0.04 -9.39 -6.82
CA PHE A 22 0.66 -8.12 -6.43
C PHE A 22 1.11 -8.12 -4.98
N LEU A 23 0.34 -8.72 -4.07
CA LEU A 23 0.74 -8.92 -2.68
C LEU A 23 1.97 -9.83 -2.57
N LEU A 24 1.99 -10.95 -3.30
CA LEU A 24 3.12 -11.88 -3.34
C LEU A 24 4.40 -11.23 -3.85
N MET A 25 4.30 -10.24 -4.74
CA MET A 25 5.44 -9.48 -5.25
C MET A 25 5.86 -8.35 -4.30
N ALA A 26 4.90 -7.56 -3.81
CA ALA A 26 5.18 -6.38 -3.00
C ALA A 26 5.77 -6.76 -1.63
N ILE A 27 5.21 -7.77 -0.96
CA ILE A 27 5.61 -8.13 0.42
C ILE A 27 7.12 -8.46 0.51
N PRO A 28 7.70 -9.33 -0.34
CA PRO A 28 9.14 -9.59 -0.32
C PRO A 28 10.00 -8.36 -0.63
N ILE A 29 9.60 -7.53 -1.60
CA ILE A 29 10.34 -6.32 -1.99
C ILE A 29 10.35 -5.32 -0.83
N GLU A 30 9.19 -5.00 -0.27
CA GLU A 30 9.10 -4.06 0.85
C GLU A 30 9.77 -4.61 2.10
N GLY A 31 9.59 -5.90 2.39
CA GLY A 31 10.27 -6.56 3.52
C GLY A 31 11.79 -6.50 3.41
N TYR A 32 12.34 -6.68 2.21
CA TYR A 32 13.78 -6.55 1.97
C TYR A 32 14.27 -5.11 2.20
N ILE A 33 13.53 -4.11 1.70
CA ILE A 33 13.89 -2.69 1.84
C ILE A 33 13.80 -2.25 3.30
N LEU A 34 12.75 -2.66 4.03
CA LEU A 34 12.64 -2.41 5.47
C LEU A 34 13.81 -3.01 6.25
N HIS A 35 14.21 -4.25 5.93
CA HIS A 35 15.36 -4.90 6.56
C HIS A 35 16.64 -4.09 6.34
N LEU A 36 16.92 -3.72 5.09
CA LEU A 36 18.14 -2.98 4.73
C LEU A 36 18.20 -1.58 5.35
N TRP A 37 17.10 -0.84 5.32
CA TRP A 37 17.10 0.60 5.64
C TRP A 37 16.73 0.92 7.09
N LEU A 38 15.85 0.12 7.70
CA LEU A 38 15.47 0.29 9.10
C LEU A 38 16.23 -0.63 10.06
N LYS A 39 17.04 -1.56 9.52
CA LYS A 39 17.84 -2.53 10.28
C LYS A 39 16.99 -3.41 11.21
N PHE A 40 15.74 -3.67 10.82
CA PHE A 40 14.88 -4.64 11.48
C PHE A 40 15.36 -6.06 11.18
N ASP A 41 15.07 -7.01 12.07
CA ASP A 41 15.30 -8.42 11.77
C ASP A 41 14.49 -8.86 10.54
N LYS A 42 14.96 -9.91 9.84
CA LYS A 42 14.28 -10.41 8.63
C LYS A 42 12.81 -10.76 8.91
N LYS A 43 12.54 -11.36 10.07
CA LYS A 43 11.18 -11.76 10.49
C LYS A 43 10.28 -10.55 10.72
N THR A 44 10.76 -9.53 11.43
CA THR A 44 9.97 -8.33 11.74
C THR A 44 9.76 -7.48 10.48
N SER A 45 10.76 -7.40 9.61
CA SER A 45 10.65 -6.70 8.31
C SER A 45 9.58 -7.32 7.42
N ILE A 46 9.56 -8.65 7.30
CA ILE A 46 8.52 -9.37 6.55
C ILE A 46 7.16 -9.18 7.23
N PHE A 47 7.07 -9.27 8.56
CA PHE A 47 5.82 -9.05 9.30
C PHE A 47 5.23 -7.66 9.03
N TYR A 48 6.03 -6.61 9.12
CA TYR A 48 5.59 -5.25 8.81
C TYR A 48 5.20 -5.09 7.34
N ALA A 49 5.94 -5.69 6.41
CA ALA A 49 5.58 -5.66 4.98
C ALA A 49 4.24 -6.35 4.72
N ILE A 50 3.98 -7.52 5.32
CA ILE A 50 2.68 -8.19 5.24
C ILE A 50 1.58 -7.28 5.77
N ALA A 51 1.75 -6.75 6.99
CA ALA A 51 0.75 -5.91 7.63
C ALA A 51 0.44 -4.67 6.79
N MET A 52 1.47 -3.90 6.38
CA MET A 52 1.30 -2.70 5.55
C MET A 52 0.55 -2.99 4.25
N ASN A 53 0.93 -4.04 3.52
CA ASN A 53 0.31 -4.34 2.22
C ASN A 53 -1.12 -4.85 2.39
N VAL A 54 -1.36 -5.82 3.28
CA VAL A 54 -2.70 -6.39 3.49
C VAL A 54 -3.66 -5.34 4.03
N PHE A 55 -3.27 -4.56 5.05
CA PHE A 55 -4.13 -3.50 5.58
C PHE A 55 -4.37 -2.39 4.56
N SER A 56 -3.36 -1.99 3.80
CA SER A 56 -3.52 -1.00 2.72
C SER A 56 -4.50 -1.49 1.65
N SER A 57 -4.43 -2.76 1.25
CA SER A 57 -5.36 -3.36 0.30
C SER A 57 -6.79 -3.39 0.84
N VAL A 58 -6.97 -3.82 2.10
CA VAL A 58 -8.29 -3.83 2.74
C VAL A 58 -8.87 -2.42 2.83
N ILE A 59 -8.07 -1.43 3.25
CA ILE A 59 -8.51 -0.02 3.30
C ILE A 59 -8.88 0.46 1.89
N GLY A 60 -8.08 0.14 0.87
CA GLY A 60 -8.37 0.49 -0.53
C GLY A 60 -9.71 -0.06 -1.02
N TRP A 61 -9.98 -1.34 -0.75
CA TRP A 61 -11.27 -1.95 -1.09
C TRP A 61 -12.44 -1.33 -0.32
N ASN A 62 -12.27 -1.02 0.97
CA ASN A 62 -13.30 -0.33 1.74
C ASN A 62 -13.60 1.06 1.16
N ILE A 63 -12.57 1.83 0.80
CA ILE A 63 -12.74 3.14 0.15
C ILE A 63 -13.46 2.98 -1.19
N PHE A 64 -13.08 1.97 -1.99
CA PHE A 64 -13.74 1.68 -3.25
C PHE A 64 -15.24 1.45 -3.06
N PHE A 65 -15.64 0.57 -2.15
CA PHE A 65 -17.06 0.28 -1.89
C PHE A 65 -17.84 1.47 -1.31
N LEU A 66 -17.19 2.38 -0.59
CA LEU A 66 -17.82 3.61 -0.08
C LEU A 66 -18.01 4.66 -1.18
N VAL A 67 -17.07 4.76 -2.12
CA VAL A 67 -17.09 5.76 -3.20
C VAL A 67 -17.94 5.31 -4.39
N GLU A 68 -17.94 4.01 -4.71
CA GLU A 68 -18.71 3.41 -5.81
C GLU A 68 -20.18 3.87 -5.91
N PRO A 69 -20.98 3.88 -4.82
CA PRO A 69 -22.40 4.27 -4.91
C PRO A 69 -22.62 5.76 -5.17
N ILE A 70 -21.63 6.61 -4.89
CA ILE A 70 -21.72 8.07 -5.03
C ILE A 70 -21.28 8.51 -6.44
N LEU A 71 -20.61 7.63 -7.19
CA LEU A 71 -20.07 7.95 -8.51
C LEU A 71 -21.19 8.13 -9.57
N PRO A 72 -21.05 9.11 -10.48
CA PRO A 72 -21.92 9.25 -11.64
C PRO A 72 -21.95 7.97 -12.49
N VAL A 73 -23.14 7.63 -13.00
CA VAL A 73 -23.41 6.46 -13.85
C VAL A 73 -22.35 6.22 -14.94
N PRO A 74 -21.89 7.22 -15.73
CA PRO A 74 -20.87 6.97 -16.76
C PRO A 74 -19.54 6.48 -16.19
N ILE A 75 -19.08 7.06 -15.09
CA ILE A 75 -17.79 6.71 -14.45
C ILE A 75 -17.90 5.33 -13.78
N LYS A 76 -19.04 5.06 -13.13
CA LYS A 76 -19.33 3.78 -12.50
C LYS A 76 -19.30 2.62 -13.51
N SER A 77 -19.95 2.79 -14.66
CA SER A 77 -19.99 1.79 -15.74
C SER A 77 -18.60 1.49 -16.30
N GLU A 78 -17.75 2.51 -16.43
CA GLU A 78 -16.38 2.36 -16.92
C GLU A 78 -15.47 1.68 -15.88
N LEU A 79 -15.61 2.02 -14.59
CA LEU A 79 -14.91 1.35 -13.49
C LEU A 79 -15.27 -0.13 -13.39
N ILE A 80 -16.57 -0.46 -13.43
CA ILE A 80 -17.04 -1.85 -13.40
C ILE A 80 -16.54 -2.60 -14.64
N SER A 81 -16.61 -1.97 -15.82
CA SER A 81 -16.08 -2.59 -17.05
C SER A 81 -14.59 -2.88 -16.96
N TYR A 82 -13.82 -1.97 -16.35
CA TYR A 82 -12.40 -2.18 -16.13
C TYR A 82 -12.13 -3.31 -15.12
N VAL A 83 -12.81 -3.31 -13.96
CA VAL A 83 -12.61 -4.33 -12.91
C VAL A 83 -12.98 -5.74 -13.39
N PHE A 84 -14.06 -5.88 -14.16
CA PHE A 84 -14.55 -7.19 -14.61
C PHE A 84 -13.98 -7.64 -15.96
N PHE A 85 -13.78 -6.73 -16.90
CA PHE A 85 -13.41 -7.06 -18.29
C PHE A 85 -12.06 -6.49 -18.71
N ASN A 86 -11.36 -5.75 -17.85
CA ASN A 86 -10.06 -5.13 -18.14
C ASN A 86 -10.05 -4.30 -19.44
N ASN A 87 -11.20 -3.69 -19.78
CA ASN A 87 -11.40 -2.92 -21.01
C ASN A 87 -11.96 -1.54 -20.69
N PHE A 88 -11.31 -0.50 -21.23
CA PHE A 88 -11.84 0.86 -21.24
C PHE A 88 -12.63 1.09 -22.52
N LYS A 89 -13.82 1.70 -22.40
CA LYS A 89 -14.69 1.95 -23.56
C LYS A 89 -14.34 3.24 -24.29
N ASN A 90 -13.59 4.16 -23.66
CA ASN A 90 -13.30 5.47 -24.22
C ASN A 90 -11.78 5.74 -24.24
N LEU A 91 -11.28 6.48 -25.24
CA LEU A 91 -9.85 6.82 -25.36
C LEU A 91 -9.48 8.03 -24.49
N SER A 92 -10.44 8.94 -24.26
CA SER A 92 -10.25 10.14 -23.42
C SER A 92 -10.04 9.82 -21.93
N THR A 93 -10.24 8.56 -21.50
CA THR A 93 -10.01 8.13 -20.11
C THR A 93 -8.54 7.89 -19.76
N GLN A 94 -7.63 7.90 -20.74
CA GLN A 94 -6.20 7.69 -20.48
C GLN A 94 -5.58 8.75 -19.55
N SER A 95 -5.92 10.03 -19.72
CA SER A 95 -5.42 11.09 -18.83
C SER A 95 -5.95 10.94 -17.40
N TYR A 96 -7.22 10.55 -17.25
CA TYR A 96 -7.82 10.27 -15.95
C TYR A 96 -7.14 9.09 -15.24
N LEU A 97 -6.73 8.06 -15.99
CA LEU A 97 -6.01 6.91 -15.44
C LEU A 97 -4.63 7.25 -14.89
N VAL A 98 -3.88 8.11 -15.59
CA VAL A 98 -2.56 8.56 -15.11
C VAL A 98 -2.73 9.36 -13.83
N ILE A 99 -3.69 10.29 -13.79
CA ILE A 99 -3.97 11.09 -12.61
C ILE A 99 -4.45 10.21 -11.44
N SER A 100 -5.36 9.26 -11.69
CA SER A 100 -5.83 8.35 -10.65
C SER A 100 -4.71 7.44 -10.14
N GLY A 101 -3.85 6.93 -11.03
CA GLY A 101 -2.71 6.11 -10.65
C GLY A 101 -1.74 6.87 -9.76
N PHE A 102 -1.47 8.13 -10.08
CA PHE A 102 -0.66 9.02 -9.25
C PHE A 102 -1.29 9.24 -7.86
N ILE A 103 -2.59 9.55 -7.81
CA ILE A 103 -3.31 9.74 -6.54
C ILE A 103 -3.30 8.46 -5.69
N ILE A 104 -3.56 7.31 -6.31
CA ILE A 104 -3.55 6.00 -5.64
C ILE A 104 -2.16 5.72 -5.08
N PHE A 105 -1.10 5.93 -5.86
CA PHE A 105 0.28 5.72 -5.41
C PHE A 105 0.62 6.53 -4.16
N PHE A 106 0.30 7.82 -4.13
CA PHE A 106 0.57 8.66 -2.96
C PHE A 106 -0.34 8.33 -1.78
N SER A 107 -1.60 7.99 -2.04
CA SER A 107 -2.55 7.61 -1.00
C SER A 107 -2.13 6.31 -0.31
N THR A 108 -1.73 5.30 -1.08
CA THR A 108 -1.25 4.02 -0.52
C THR A 108 0.07 4.19 0.23
N PHE A 109 0.99 5.00 -0.30
CA PHE A 109 2.21 5.36 0.42
C PHE A 109 1.90 6.00 1.80
N LEU A 110 0.99 6.97 1.86
CA LEU A 110 0.62 7.63 3.11
C LEU A 110 0.00 6.63 4.10
N ILE A 111 -0.94 5.80 3.65
CA ILE A 111 -1.57 4.76 4.46
C ILE A 111 -0.51 3.81 5.02
N LYS A 112 0.37 3.28 4.17
CA LYS A 112 1.46 2.38 4.59
C LYS A 112 2.40 3.03 5.61
N PHE A 113 2.74 4.30 5.41
CA PHE A 113 3.58 5.04 6.36
C PHE A 113 2.92 5.17 7.73
N PHE A 114 1.63 5.54 7.78
CA PHE A 114 0.89 5.64 9.04
C PHE A 114 0.72 4.28 9.71
N LEU A 115 0.45 3.22 8.95
CA LEU A 115 0.36 1.85 9.45
C LEU A 115 1.69 1.41 10.06
N LEU A 116 2.80 1.55 9.34
CA LEU A 116 4.12 1.19 9.82
C LEU A 116 4.46 1.92 11.13
N LYS A 117 4.27 3.24 11.13
CA LYS A 117 4.54 4.07 12.31
C LYS A 117 3.71 3.60 13.51
N THR A 118 2.43 3.31 13.30
CA THR A 118 1.52 2.86 14.36
C THR A 118 1.91 1.47 14.87
N LEU A 119 2.25 0.54 13.97
CA LEU A 119 2.67 -0.81 14.32
C LEU A 119 3.97 -0.80 15.14
N ILE A 120 5.00 -0.06 14.72
CA ILE A 120 6.26 -0.01 15.48
C ILE A 120 6.04 0.60 16.88
N VAL A 121 5.17 1.61 17.00
CA VAL A 121 4.81 2.20 18.30
C VAL A 121 4.04 1.19 19.17
N SER A 122 3.06 0.49 18.59
CA SER A 122 2.19 -0.44 19.31
C SER A 122 2.90 -1.72 19.74
N LEU A 123 3.83 -2.24 18.95
CA LEU A 123 4.55 -3.47 19.26
C LEU A 123 5.68 -3.25 20.27
N GLY A 124 5.95 -2.00 20.67
CA GLY A 124 6.96 -1.69 21.67
C GLY A 124 8.39 -2.02 21.25
N GLU A 125 8.65 -2.41 19.99
CA GLU A 125 9.98 -2.72 19.44
C GLU A 125 10.97 -1.54 19.52
N PHE A 126 10.51 -0.38 20.01
CA PHE A 126 11.33 0.75 20.44
C PHE A 126 12.05 0.59 21.80
N THR A 127 11.89 -0.54 22.53
CA THR A 127 12.52 -0.74 23.84
C THR A 127 13.96 -1.26 23.81
N ASN A 128 14.47 -1.79 22.70
CA ASN A 128 15.84 -2.33 22.67
C ASN A 128 16.95 -1.26 22.53
N THR A 129 16.62 0.03 22.47
CA THR A 129 17.60 1.15 22.54
C THR A 129 17.32 2.08 23.71
N LYS A 130 16.57 1.63 24.72
CA LYS A 130 16.05 2.49 25.80
C LYS A 130 16.41 2.01 27.21
N ASN A 131 17.36 1.08 27.34
CA ASN A 131 17.78 0.53 28.63
C ASN A 131 18.93 1.27 29.32
N GLU A 132 19.35 2.43 28.84
CA GLU A 132 20.29 3.28 29.57
C GLU A 132 19.74 4.71 29.62
N ASP A 133 19.80 5.34 30.79
CA ASP A 133 19.42 6.72 31.10
C ASP A 133 17.99 6.97 31.61
N ASN A 134 17.59 6.18 32.62
CA ASN A 134 16.67 6.69 33.66
C ASN A 134 17.42 7.64 34.61
N THR A 135 17.80 8.83 34.16
CA THR A 135 18.24 9.92 35.04
C THR A 135 17.86 11.28 34.47
N LEU A 136 17.08 12.05 35.25
CA LEU A 136 16.75 13.47 35.14
C LEU A 136 17.39 14.22 33.94
N LEU A 137 16.66 14.32 32.84
CA LEU A 137 17.19 14.84 31.57
C LEU A 137 17.26 16.38 31.54
N SER A 138 18.45 16.91 31.30
CA SER A 138 18.70 18.34 31.03
C SER A 138 18.07 18.79 29.70
N GLN A 139 17.70 20.07 29.60
CA GLN A 139 17.08 20.70 28.41
C GLN A 139 17.88 20.42 27.11
N ARG A 140 19.20 20.25 27.22
CA ARG A 140 20.12 19.92 26.11
C ARG A 140 19.98 18.45 25.63
N GLN A 141 19.63 17.52 26.50
CA GLN A 141 19.32 16.12 26.14
C GLN A 141 17.94 16.01 25.49
N ARG A 142 16.97 16.83 25.92
CA ARG A 142 15.63 16.90 25.30
C ARG A 142 15.69 17.30 23.82
N LEU A 143 16.52 18.29 23.48
CA LEU A 143 16.80 18.69 22.09
C LEU A 143 17.44 17.56 21.26
N LYS A 144 18.41 16.82 21.83
CA LYS A 144 19.02 15.66 21.16
C LYS A 144 18.01 14.54 20.90
N LEU A 145 17.11 14.26 21.83
CA LEU A 145 16.04 13.28 21.66
C LEU A 145 15.05 13.68 20.56
N ILE A 146 14.66 14.96 20.50
CA ILE A 146 13.78 15.49 19.44
C ILE A 146 14.46 15.37 18.07
N ASN A 147 15.74 15.71 17.97
CA ASN A 147 16.49 15.59 16.72
C ASN A 147 16.65 14.12 16.28
N LYS A 148 16.93 13.20 17.21
CA LYS A 148 16.99 11.76 16.95
C LYS A 148 15.64 11.20 16.50
N ALA A 149 14.53 11.66 17.10
CA ALA A 149 13.18 11.30 16.69
C ALA A 149 12.83 11.84 15.30
N LYS A 150 13.25 13.07 14.96
CA LYS A 150 13.05 13.68 13.64
C LYS A 150 13.81 12.94 12.55
N LEU A 151 15.12 12.69 12.75
CA LEU A 151 15.95 11.90 11.84
C LEU A 151 15.39 10.48 11.62
N ARG A 152 14.90 9.84 12.69
CA ARG A 152 14.28 8.51 12.60
C ARG A 152 12.97 8.54 11.83
N ASN A 153 12.13 9.57 12.03
CA ASN A 153 10.90 9.73 11.28
C ASN A 153 11.18 9.99 9.79
N THR A 154 12.21 10.78 9.47
CA THR A 154 12.68 10.97 8.09
C THR A 154 13.09 9.64 7.46
N ASN A 155 13.88 8.82 8.16
CA ASN A 155 14.26 7.50 7.67
C ASN A 155 13.06 6.56 7.44
N LEU A 156 12.02 6.62 8.30
CA LEU A 156 10.80 5.84 8.11
C LEU A 156 10.02 6.30 6.87
N ILE A 157 9.84 7.60 6.69
CA ILE A 157 9.15 8.18 5.53
C ILE A 157 9.87 7.78 4.23
N THR A 158 11.19 8.01 4.15
CA THR A 158 11.96 7.71 2.95
C THR A 158 12.01 6.23 2.65
N THR A 159 12.19 5.38 3.66
CA THR A 159 12.18 3.93 3.47
C THR A 159 10.83 3.45 2.96
N THR A 160 9.73 3.92 3.55
CA THR A 160 8.38 3.54 3.11
C THR A 160 8.12 4.01 1.68
N LEU A 161 8.58 5.21 1.32
CA LEU A 161 8.42 5.74 -0.03
C LEU A 161 9.18 4.90 -1.05
N ILE A 162 10.45 4.58 -0.77
CA ILE A 162 11.30 3.76 -1.65
C ILE A 162 10.72 2.35 -1.79
N ALA A 163 10.26 1.76 -0.68
CA ALA A 163 9.59 0.46 -0.68
C ALA A 163 8.35 0.45 -1.58
N ASN A 164 7.48 1.47 -1.44
CA ASN A 164 6.29 1.59 -2.26
C ASN A 164 6.65 1.81 -3.74
N SER A 165 7.59 2.71 -4.04
CA SER A 165 8.07 2.98 -5.41
C SER A 165 8.60 1.74 -6.11
N LEU A 166 9.47 0.97 -5.44
CA LEU A 166 10.05 -0.25 -6.03
C LEU A 166 8.99 -1.33 -6.25
N SER A 167 8.07 -1.51 -5.30
CA SER A 167 6.98 -2.49 -5.44
C SER A 167 6.03 -2.12 -6.58
N TYR A 168 5.62 -0.86 -6.68
CA TYR A 168 4.77 -0.38 -7.79
C TYR A 168 5.50 -0.44 -9.14
N SER A 169 6.81 -0.22 -9.16
CA SER A 169 7.62 -0.38 -10.38
C SER A 169 7.63 -1.84 -10.85
N ALA A 170 7.82 -2.79 -9.92
CA ALA A 170 7.77 -4.22 -10.22
C ALA A 170 6.38 -4.65 -10.71
N ILE A 171 5.31 -4.20 -10.04
CA ILE A 171 3.93 -4.44 -10.46
C ILE A 171 3.68 -3.88 -11.87
N THR A 172 4.14 -2.66 -12.15
CA THR A 172 4.00 -2.03 -13.47
C THR A 172 4.71 -2.85 -14.55
N ILE A 173 5.91 -3.38 -14.27
CA ILE A 173 6.63 -4.27 -15.20
C ILE A 173 5.81 -5.53 -15.50
N VAL A 174 5.21 -6.16 -14.49
CA VAL A 174 4.34 -7.33 -14.68
C VAL A 174 3.13 -6.99 -15.56
N ILE A 175 2.49 -5.84 -15.32
CA ILE A 175 1.36 -5.38 -16.13
C ILE A 175 1.79 -5.10 -17.58
N LEU A 176 2.97 -4.52 -17.79
CA LEU A 176 3.51 -4.29 -19.13
C LEU A 176 3.77 -5.62 -19.86
N ILE A 177 4.42 -6.57 -19.20
CA ILE A 177 4.66 -7.92 -19.77
C ILE A 177 3.34 -8.57 -20.17
N ARG A 178 2.32 -8.52 -19.31
CA ARG A 178 0.97 -9.03 -19.64
C ARG A 178 0.39 -8.32 -20.87
N THR A 179 0.48 -7.00 -20.92
CA THR A 179 -0.08 -6.20 -22.02
C THR A 179 0.59 -6.53 -23.36
N TYR A 180 1.92 -6.65 -23.40
CA TYR A 180 2.66 -7.00 -24.61
C TYR A 180 2.54 -8.49 -24.98
N SER A 181 2.53 -9.40 -24.01
CA SER A 181 2.37 -10.84 -24.25
C SER A 181 0.95 -11.22 -24.67
N GLY A 182 -0.06 -10.45 -24.24
CA GLY A 182 -1.46 -10.61 -24.65
C GLY A 182 -1.77 -10.02 -26.04
N GLY A 183 -0.83 -9.25 -26.63
CA GLY A 183 -0.97 -8.62 -27.95
C GLY A 183 -0.65 -9.51 -29.15
N PHE A 184 -0.36 -10.81 -28.93
CA PHE A 184 -0.34 -11.82 -30.01
C PHE A 184 -1.71 -12.49 -30.15
N LYS A 185 -2.74 -11.71 -30.45
CA LYS A 185 -3.99 -12.17 -31.08
C LYS A 185 -4.59 -11.05 -31.90
#